data_AF-A0A2E3TTB9-F1
#
_entry.id   AF-A0A2E3TTB9-F1
#
_cell.length_a   1.000
_cell.length_b   1.000
_cell.length_c   1.000
_cell.angle_alpha   90.00
_cell.angle_beta   90.00
_cell.angle_gamma   90.00
#
_symmetry.space_group_name_H-M   'P 1'
#
loop_
_entity.id
_entity.type
_entity.pdbx_description
1 polymer ?
#
loop_
_entity_poly.entity_id
_entity_poly.type
_entity_poly.pdbx_seq_one_letter_code
_entity_poly.pdbx_strand_id
1 'polypeptide(L)'
;MAVKKPILSPWFDGSTPLEELPASDQVAHDIVLEFGDLKPSVMRIMDAELNDDQRLRAMVAFRDSLQDPGNANRDPRVAIANASK
;
A
#
# COMPACT_ATOMS: atom_id res chain seq x y z
N MET A 1 8.85 1.40 -29.77
CA MET A 1 8.19 1.00 -28.51
C MET A 1 8.16 2.23 -27.62
N ALA A 2 6.99 2.83 -27.38
CA ALA A 2 6.90 3.88 -26.36
C ALA A 2 7.05 3.19 -25.01
N VAL A 3 8.21 3.32 -24.37
CA VAL A 3 8.42 2.88 -23.00
C VAL A 3 7.51 3.78 -22.16
N LYS A 4 6.33 3.27 -21.78
CA LYS A 4 5.47 3.99 -20.84
C LYS A 4 6.32 4.23 -19.61
N LYS A 5 6.61 5.51 -19.32
CA LYS A 5 7.37 5.86 -18.11
C LYS A 5 6.62 5.21 -16.93
N PRO A 6 7.30 4.41 -16.10
CA PRO A 6 6.67 3.85 -14.92
C PRO A 6 6.08 5.01 -14.11
N ILE A 7 4.83 4.86 -13.67
CA ILE A 7 4.25 5.83 -12.75
C ILE A 7 5.05 5.68 -11.47
N LEU A 8 5.71 6.76 -11.05
CA LEU A 8 6.57 6.73 -9.87
C LEU A 8 5.70 6.98 -8.63
N SER A 9 5.95 6.21 -7.57
CA SER A 9 5.36 6.45 -6.25
C SER A 9 6.49 6.59 -5.22
N PRO A 10 6.21 7.11 -4.01
CA PRO A 10 7.21 7.11 -2.93
C PRO A 10 7.80 5.73 -2.61
N TRP A 11 7.13 4.66 -3.02
CA TRP A 11 7.50 3.25 -2.79
C TRP A 11 7.97 2.54 -4.06
N PHE A 12 8.03 3.24 -5.21
CA PHE A 12 8.53 2.69 -6.46
C PHE A 12 9.17 3.79 -7.31
N ASP A 13 10.49 3.76 -7.39
CA ASP A 13 11.30 4.73 -8.13
C ASP A 13 11.62 4.27 -9.58
N GLY A 14 11.22 3.05 -9.94
CA GLY A 14 11.47 2.46 -11.26
C GLY A 14 12.92 2.07 -11.51
N SER A 15 13.81 2.19 -10.52
CA SER A 15 15.22 1.79 -10.63
C SER A 15 15.41 0.29 -10.40
N THR A 16 14.54 -0.32 -9.60
CA THR A 16 14.50 -1.78 -9.32
C THR A 16 13.20 -2.38 -9.86
N PRO A 17 13.19 -3.67 -10.24
CA PRO A 17 11.97 -4.38 -10.55
C PRO A 17 11.00 -4.36 -9.36
N LEU A 18 9.70 -4.16 -9.61
CA LEU A 18 8.67 -4.12 -8.55
C LEU A 18 8.70 -5.39 -7.69
N GLU A 19 8.95 -6.56 -8.29
CA GLU A 19 9.03 -7.85 -7.61
C GLU A 19 10.19 -7.98 -6.61
N GLU A 20 11.23 -7.13 -6.73
CA GLU A 20 12.38 -7.10 -5.82
C GLU A 20 12.15 -6.19 -4.61
N LEU A 21 11.10 -5.37 -4.63
CA LEU A 21 10.75 -4.50 -3.52
C LEU A 21 10.09 -5.26 -2.37
N PRO A 22 10.09 -4.69 -1.15
CA PRO A 22 9.30 -5.22 -0.04
C PRO A 22 7.84 -5.39 -0.46
N ALA A 23 7.20 -6.50 -0.05
CA ALA A 23 5.82 -6.77 -0.45
C ALA A 23 4.84 -5.65 -0.04
N SER A 24 5.11 -4.95 1.07
CA SER A 24 4.35 -3.75 1.47
C SER A 24 4.41 -2.63 0.43
N ASP A 25 5.58 -2.43 -0.15
CA ASP A 25 5.89 -1.35 -1.09
C ASP A 25 5.26 -1.65 -2.46
N GLN A 26 5.26 -2.92 -2.85
CA GLN A 26 4.53 -3.41 -4.02
C GLN A 26 3.04 -3.11 -3.90
N VAL A 27 2.42 -3.47 -2.76
CA VAL A 27 0.99 -3.21 -2.52
C VAL A 27 0.70 -1.71 -2.42
N ALA A 28 1.59 -0.93 -1.81
CA ALA A 28 1.47 0.52 -1.72
C ALA A 28 1.49 1.20 -3.10
N HIS A 29 2.40 0.74 -3.97
CA HIS A 29 2.47 1.20 -5.34
C HIS A 29 1.18 0.88 -6.10
N ASP A 30 0.69 -0.36 -6.04
CA ASP A 30 -0.55 -0.80 -6.69
C ASP A 30 -1.76 0.04 -6.25
N ILE A 31 -1.93 0.26 -4.94
CA ILE A 31 -3.06 1.07 -4.43
C ILE A 31 -2.98 2.49 -4.97
N VAL A 32 -1.83 3.14 -4.97
CA VAL A 32 -1.73 4.53 -5.45
C VAL A 32 -1.84 4.62 -6.97
N LEU A 33 -1.49 3.55 -7.69
CA LEU A 33 -1.69 3.45 -9.13
C LEU A 33 -3.17 3.37 -9.48
N GLU A 34 -3.96 2.58 -8.74
CA GLU A 34 -5.40 2.40 -8.94
C GLU A 34 -6.25 3.52 -8.30
N PHE A 35 -5.86 3.97 -7.11
CA PHE A 35 -6.57 4.90 -6.23
C PHE A 35 -5.64 6.03 -5.79
N GLY A 36 -5.30 6.92 -6.72
CA GLY A 36 -4.32 8.00 -6.48
C GLY A 36 -4.68 8.95 -5.32
N ASP A 37 -5.97 9.05 -4.97
CA ASP A 37 -6.48 9.82 -3.83
C ASP A 37 -6.17 9.17 -2.47
N LEU A 38 -5.92 7.85 -2.43
CA LEU A 38 -5.61 7.11 -1.20
C LEU A 38 -4.14 7.17 -0.80
N LYS A 39 -3.30 7.92 -1.53
CA LYS A 39 -1.89 8.12 -1.19
C LYS A 39 -1.66 8.55 0.28
N PRO A 40 -2.44 9.49 0.87
CA PRO A 40 -2.27 9.85 2.29
C PRO A 40 -2.58 8.69 3.24
N SER A 41 -3.55 7.84 2.90
CA SER A 41 -3.91 6.66 3.70
C SER A 41 -2.82 5.59 3.64
N VAL A 42 -2.29 5.33 2.45
CA VAL A 42 -1.15 4.41 2.26
C VAL A 42 0.08 4.89 3.03
N MET A 43 0.42 6.18 2.92
CA MET A 43 1.54 6.77 3.67
C MET A 43 1.38 6.58 5.16
N ARG A 44 0.16 6.70 5.69
CA ARG A 44 -0.12 6.48 7.11
C ARG A 44 0.14 5.05 7.57
N ILE A 45 -0.12 4.06 6.73
CA ILE A 45 0.17 2.64 7.04
C ILE A 45 1.68 2.38 6.94
N MET A 46 2.33 2.94 5.92
CA MET A 46 3.77 2.78 5.70
C MET A 46 4.62 3.42 6.81
N ASP A 47 4.21 4.60 7.31
CA ASP A 47 4.87 5.33 8.41
C ASP A 47 4.48 4.80 9.81
N ALA A 48 3.60 3.80 9.91
CA ALA A 48 3.20 3.24 11.19
C ALA A 48 4.37 2.44 11.81
N GLU A 49 4.43 2.42 13.15
CA GLU A 49 5.38 1.61 13.92
C GLU A 49 5.00 0.12 13.87
N LEU A 50 5.14 -0.47 12.68
CA LEU A 50 4.86 -1.86 12.36
C LEU A 50 6.14 -2.53 11.87
N ASN A 51 6.32 -3.82 12.20
CA ASN A 51 7.31 -4.64 11.51
C ASN A 51 6.85 -4.95 10.06
N ASP A 52 7.73 -5.53 9.25
CA ASP A 52 7.44 -5.74 7.82
C ASP A 52 6.22 -6.66 7.58
N ASP A 53 6.06 -7.72 8.38
CA ASP A 53 4.90 -8.61 8.30
C ASP A 53 3.60 -7.90 8.67
N GLN A 54 3.61 -7.10 9.73
CA GLN A 54 2.46 -6.32 10.19
C GLN A 54 2.12 -5.22 9.17
N ARG A 55 3.12 -4.53 8.62
CA ARG A 55 2.92 -3.52 7.58
C ARG A 55 2.29 -4.15 6.35
N LEU A 56 2.80 -5.29 5.89
CA LEU A 56 2.22 -6.04 4.78
C LEU A 56 0.76 -6.43 5.06
N ARG A 57 0.46 -6.97 6.25
CA ARG A 57 -0.91 -7.32 6.65
C ARG A 57 -1.83 -6.10 6.64
N ALA A 58 -1.40 -4.97 7.17
CA ALA A 58 -2.18 -3.73 7.16
C ALA A 58 -2.45 -3.24 5.73
N MET A 59 -1.43 -3.28 4.87
CA MET A 59 -1.51 -2.86 3.47
C MET A 59 -2.46 -3.75 2.66
N VAL A 60 -2.36 -5.08 2.81
CA VAL A 60 -3.26 -6.04 2.16
C VAL A 60 -4.68 -5.88 2.68
N ALA A 61 -4.87 -5.78 4.00
CA ALA A 61 -6.19 -5.57 4.59
C ALA A 61 -6.85 -4.26 4.10
N PHE A 62 -6.07 -3.19 3.98
CA PHE A 62 -6.53 -1.93 3.42
C PHE A 62 -6.91 -2.10 1.94
N ARG A 63 -6.07 -2.71 1.11
CA ARG A 63 -6.38 -2.98 -0.31
C ARG A 63 -7.67 -3.78 -0.48
N ASP A 64 -7.80 -4.91 0.22
CA ASP A 64 -8.95 -5.79 0.11
C ASP A 64 -10.24 -5.08 0.55
N SER A 65 -10.14 -4.21 1.56
CA SER A 65 -11.26 -3.41 2.03
C SER A 65 -11.79 -2.41 1.00
N LEU A 66 -10.99 -2.01 0.00
CA LEU A 66 -11.44 -1.11 -1.06
C LEU A 66 -12.51 -1.74 -1.96
N GLN A 67 -12.55 -3.08 -2.02
CA GLN A 67 -13.56 -3.84 -2.75
C GLN A 67 -14.89 -3.98 -1.97
N ASP A 68 -14.89 -3.69 -0.67
CA ASP A 68 -16.06 -3.79 0.20
C ASP A 68 -16.30 -2.46 0.94
N PRO A 69 -17.29 -1.65 0.50
CA PRO A 69 -17.58 -0.36 1.12
C PRO A 69 -17.86 -0.41 2.63
N GLY A 70 -18.34 -1.55 3.15
CA GLY A 70 -18.66 -1.75 4.57
C GLY A 70 -17.48 -2.18 5.44
N ASN A 71 -16.31 -2.43 4.84
CA ASN A 71 -15.16 -2.95 5.55
C ASN A 71 -14.46 -1.85 6.36
N ALA A 72 -14.28 -2.09 7.66
CA ALA A 72 -13.66 -1.13 8.57
C ALA A 72 -12.16 -0.88 8.27
N ASN A 73 -11.47 -1.83 7.62
CA ASN A 73 -10.07 -1.68 7.21
C ASN A 73 -9.89 -0.63 6.10
N ARG A 74 -10.98 -0.05 5.55
CA ARG A 74 -10.91 1.13 4.66
C ARG A 74 -10.38 2.36 5.38
N ASP A 75 -10.45 2.39 6.71
CA ASP A 75 -9.71 3.36 7.51
C ASP A 75 -8.29 2.81 7.75
N PRO A 76 -7.22 3.49 7.29
CA PRO A 76 -5.85 3.05 7.52
C PRO A 76 -5.53 2.87 9.01
N ARG A 77 -6.17 3.61 9.92
CA ARG A 77 -5.98 3.46 11.38
C ARG A 77 -6.48 2.11 11.88
N VAL A 78 -7.60 1.63 11.33
CA VAL A 78 -8.18 0.34 11.68
C VAL A 78 -7.34 -0.79 11.09
N ALA A 79 -6.89 -0.64 9.85
CA ALA A 79 -5.99 -1.60 9.20
C ALA A 79 -4.68 -1.78 10.01
N ILE A 80 -4.06 -0.67 10.43
CA ILE A 80 -2.88 -0.68 11.31
C ILE A 80 -3.20 -1.41 12.62
N ALA A 81 -4.25 -1.00 13.33
CA ALA A 81 -4.60 -1.57 14.62
C ALA A 81 -4.94 -3.07 14.55
N ASN A 82 -5.51 -3.55 13.45
CA ASN A 82 -5.80 -4.96 13.25
C ASN A 82 -4.55 -5.77 12.88
N ALA A 83 -3.59 -5.17 12.18
CA ALA A 83 -2.36 -5.84 11.82
C ALA A 83 -1.34 -5.92 12.98
N SER A 84 -1.42 -4.99 13.95
CA SER A 84 -0.58 -5.02 15.16
C SER A 84 -0.98 -6.08 16.19
N LYS A 85 -2.12 -6.77 15.99
CA LYS A 85 -2.63 -7.82 16.88
C LYS A 85 -2.00 -9.18 16.55
#